data_AF-A0A3R6YFW5-F1
#
_entry.id   AF-A0A3R6YFW5-F1
#
_cell.length_a   1.000
_cell.length_b   1.000
_cell.length_c   1.000
_cell.angle_alpha   90.00
_cell.angle_beta   90.00
_cell.angle_gamma   90.00
#
_symmetry.space_group_name_H-M   'P 1'
#
loop_
_entity.id
_entity.type
_entity.pdbx_description
1 polymer ?
#
loop_
_entity_poly.entity_id
_entity_poly.type
_entity_poly.pdbx_seq_one_letter_code
_entity_poly.pdbx_strand_id
1 'polypeptide(L)'
;MASHVDDTCDAAMPPKDLTNLDEDESKTMHDAAPSLADASAVVEEPVVGTDSTSEQVHALELENEALGIELGRSHAREARLRATAADLTERLEAVTAATVRPENAESKQVDLLHQHIRQLQETLDEVERGRQHAVFKISELAARVHGTADNHAVEAEWIQKTKHDFELLNQRTRLLLAQQEERHAAALDVAMRRLALEHAAAMDKLRLDNDIRWTEWRHEESRRMKEVEAAMEADKSSVRLAMKHNIESTRIHQRVTVPYTLVRMQLDALRTRRMDALKKLCLVRISIGRTRLYAAWMRWNVHGSSIHTRKHLGAHSMATALARCRQQAIRRRFQGWCLNTRLYHWQSIHNSVLNQILAVQRLHHVVYLRMVSLPPPTPQAATLVTLTALADKHIFIEYPLATPFTCASFQVDELVYVSTSTGKVKKSHPADDTSNGTSTGRLFARGKVVDVAPPQYPGRVKIEYKDGSAYHANPSRLTPRLFRPNAGSAQVGVIVTAKTDHYRRLARTQITSTDIVLEIGCDLGITVDSIADIVGPSNVIGVDKSHDSIQIAKDSYPRCRFVEMDIFHSRDDLIALAADCTKVLIDINGNRLLPAVVEALRLVLEGCHKVDLVIVKSVEMHRERCKK
;
A
#
# COMPACT_ATOMS: atom_id res chain seq x y z
N MET A 1 -27.26 2.02 51.79
CA MET A 1 -28.59 2.22 52.41
C MET A 1 -29.39 3.02 51.39
N ALA A 2 -30.15 2.42 50.47
CA ALA A 2 -31.34 1.57 50.60
C ALA A 2 -32.56 2.30 51.17
N SER A 3 -33.56 2.58 50.31
CA SER A 3 -35.02 2.37 50.46
C SER A 3 -35.79 3.40 49.56
N HIS A 4 -36.42 3.08 48.42
CA HIS A 4 -37.59 2.23 48.10
C HIS A 4 -38.97 2.84 48.41
N VAL A 5 -39.93 2.50 47.53
CA VAL A 5 -41.42 2.51 47.60
C VAL A 5 -42.06 3.77 46.97
N ASP A 6 -42.69 3.73 45.78
CA ASP A 6 -43.85 2.98 45.21
C ASP A 6 -45.23 3.56 45.59
N ASP A 7 -46.09 3.74 44.57
CA ASP A 7 -47.56 3.58 44.53
C ASP A 7 -48.07 4.07 43.15
N THR A 8 -48.26 3.21 42.14
CA THR A 8 -49.46 2.43 41.75
C THR A 8 -50.80 3.17 41.69
N CYS A 9 -51.45 3.12 40.52
CA CYS A 9 -52.87 2.81 40.37
C CYS A 9 -53.20 2.35 38.92
N ASP A 10 -54.06 1.34 38.87
CA ASP A 10 -54.36 0.41 37.79
C ASP A 10 -55.51 0.80 36.83
N ALA A 11 -55.59 0.01 35.75
CA ALA A 11 -56.79 -0.57 35.11
C ALA A 11 -57.70 0.29 34.20
N ALA A 12 -57.70 -0.06 32.90
CA ALA A 12 -58.86 -0.67 32.23
C ALA A 12 -58.49 -1.23 30.82
N MET A 13 -58.87 -2.48 30.59
CA MET A 13 -58.76 -3.26 29.33
C MET A 13 -60.00 -3.03 28.41
N PRO A 14 -60.03 -3.55 27.15
CA PRO A 14 -60.74 -3.01 25.98
C PRO A 14 -62.06 -3.74 25.66
N PRO A 15 -62.73 -3.43 24.53
CA PRO A 15 -63.60 -4.38 23.86
C PRO A 15 -63.07 -4.84 22.49
N LYS A 16 -63.45 -6.08 22.20
CA LYS A 16 -63.16 -6.93 21.04
C LYS A 16 -64.16 -6.69 19.89
N ASP A 17 -63.90 -7.43 18.82
CA ASP A 17 -64.76 -7.83 17.71
C ASP A 17 -64.80 -6.88 16.51
N LEU A 18 -64.03 -7.22 15.47
CA LEU A 18 -64.57 -7.97 14.33
C LEU A 18 -63.46 -8.81 13.68
N THR A 19 -63.78 -10.09 13.59
CA THR A 19 -63.00 -11.23 13.14
C THR A 19 -63.15 -11.52 11.65
N ASN A 20 -62.12 -12.16 11.09
CA ASN A 20 -62.10 -13.14 9.99
C ASN A 20 -62.15 -12.63 8.54
N LEU A 21 -61.07 -12.91 7.80
CA LEU A 21 -61.01 -14.02 6.82
C LEU A 21 -59.53 -14.34 6.49
N ASP A 22 -58.99 -15.34 7.19
CA ASP A 22 -58.23 -16.54 6.75
C ASP A 22 -57.31 -16.44 5.50
N GLU A 23 -55.98 -16.66 5.64
CA GLU A 23 -55.24 -17.94 5.52
C GLU A 23 -55.14 -18.42 4.03
N ASP A 24 -54.03 -18.87 3.45
CA ASP A 24 -52.82 -19.50 3.99
C ASP A 24 -51.73 -19.65 2.88
N GLU A 25 -50.59 -20.20 3.28
CA GLU A 25 -49.58 -20.93 2.50
C GLU A 25 -48.35 -20.20 1.92
N SER A 26 -47.34 -20.17 2.77
CA SER A 26 -45.92 -20.37 2.45
C SER A 26 -45.64 -21.55 1.49
N LYS A 27 -44.75 -21.36 0.52
CA LYS A 27 -43.71 -22.36 0.18
C LYS A 27 -42.51 -21.77 -0.56
N THR A 28 -41.39 -22.34 -0.19
CA THR A 28 -39.98 -22.05 -0.42
C THR A 28 -39.43 -22.49 -1.79
N MET A 29 -38.40 -21.75 -2.24
CA MET A 29 -37.09 -22.19 -2.75
C MET A 29 -36.81 -22.56 -4.22
N HIS A 30 -35.66 -22.01 -4.64
CA HIS A 30 -34.58 -22.50 -5.53
C HIS A 30 -34.63 -22.29 -7.06
N ASP A 31 -33.60 -21.54 -7.49
CA ASP A 31 -32.65 -21.77 -8.59
C ASP A 31 -33.04 -22.70 -9.76
N ALA A 32 -32.98 -22.16 -10.99
CA ALA A 32 -32.23 -22.76 -12.10
C ALA A 32 -32.21 -21.81 -13.33
N ALA A 33 -31.05 -21.66 -13.94
CA ALA A 33 -30.84 -21.03 -15.25
C ALA A 33 -31.40 -21.90 -16.39
N PRO A 34 -31.76 -21.35 -17.57
CA PRO A 34 -32.11 -22.16 -18.72
C PRO A 34 -30.92 -22.35 -19.68
N SER A 35 -30.68 -23.61 -20.06
CA SER A 35 -29.80 -24.02 -21.15
C SER A 35 -30.52 -23.99 -22.50
N LEU A 36 -29.78 -23.64 -23.55
CA LEU A 36 -30.15 -23.77 -24.97
C LEU A 36 -30.49 -25.21 -25.37
N ALA A 37 -31.48 -25.39 -26.25
CA ALA A 37 -31.26 -25.89 -27.63
C ALA A 37 -32.60 -26.14 -28.38
N ASP A 38 -32.64 -25.65 -29.62
CA ASP A 38 -33.32 -26.12 -30.84
C ASP A 38 -34.72 -26.75 -30.81
N ALA A 39 -35.64 -26.14 -31.57
CA ALA A 39 -36.18 -26.76 -32.78
C ALA A 39 -37.00 -25.77 -33.62
N SER A 40 -36.67 -25.71 -34.92
CA SER A 40 -37.33 -24.98 -35.99
C SER A 40 -38.82 -25.30 -36.13
N ALA A 41 -39.63 -24.27 -36.39
CA ALA A 41 -40.88 -24.40 -37.12
C ALA A 41 -41.06 -23.18 -38.06
N VAL A 42 -41.01 -23.49 -39.35
CA VAL A 42 -41.48 -22.67 -40.47
C VAL A 42 -42.96 -22.35 -40.26
N VAL A 43 -43.41 -21.14 -40.63
CA VAL A 43 -44.66 -20.86 -41.40
C VAL A 43 -44.97 -19.35 -41.42
N GLU A 44 -45.06 -18.85 -42.66
CA GLU A 44 -45.86 -17.72 -43.21
C GLU A 44 -45.52 -16.25 -42.90
N GLU A 45 -45.06 -15.55 -43.95
CA GLU A 45 -45.18 -14.10 -44.12
C GLU A 45 -46.64 -13.66 -44.31
N PRO A 46 -47.00 -12.45 -43.83
CA PRO A 46 -48.01 -11.65 -44.53
C PRO A 46 -47.49 -10.26 -44.91
N VAL A 47 -47.50 -10.03 -46.22
CA VAL A 47 -47.96 -8.83 -46.95
C VAL A 47 -47.62 -7.46 -46.35
N VAL A 48 -46.63 -6.82 -46.97
CA VAL A 48 -46.24 -5.42 -46.81
C VAL A 48 -47.34 -4.47 -47.30
N GLY A 49 -47.93 -3.72 -46.37
CA GLY A 49 -48.62 -2.45 -46.65
C GLY A 49 -47.64 -1.29 -46.43
N THR A 50 -47.40 -0.48 -47.45
CA THR A 50 -46.26 0.46 -47.56
C THR A 50 -46.43 1.83 -46.90
N ASP A 51 -47.49 2.07 -46.11
CA ASP A 51 -47.76 3.42 -45.58
C ASP A 51 -47.44 3.61 -44.08
N SER A 52 -47.19 2.55 -43.29
CA SER A 52 -46.88 2.72 -41.85
C SER A 52 -45.38 2.77 -41.51
N THR A 53 -44.51 2.35 -42.45
CA THR A 53 -43.07 2.29 -42.22
C THR A 53 -42.39 3.66 -42.30
N SER A 54 -42.89 4.57 -43.17
CA SER A 54 -42.35 5.93 -43.30
C SER A 54 -42.57 6.76 -42.03
N GLU A 55 -43.73 6.64 -41.38
CA GLU A 55 -44.03 7.39 -40.16
C GLU A 55 -43.25 6.85 -38.96
N GLN A 56 -43.06 5.52 -38.89
CA GLN A 56 -42.24 4.89 -37.85
C GLN A 56 -40.75 5.24 -38.00
N VAL A 57 -40.23 5.30 -39.24
CA VAL A 57 -38.84 5.71 -39.49
C VAL A 57 -38.62 7.18 -39.10
N HIS A 58 -39.53 8.08 -39.44
CA HIS A 58 -39.43 9.49 -39.05
C HIS A 58 -39.56 9.69 -37.53
N ALA A 59 -40.39 8.90 -36.84
CA ALA A 59 -40.48 8.92 -35.38
C ALA A 59 -39.17 8.44 -34.71
N LEU A 60 -38.55 7.40 -35.25
CA LEU A 60 -37.25 6.88 -34.77
C LEU A 60 -36.09 7.85 -35.04
N GLU A 61 -36.13 8.60 -36.14
CA GLU A 61 -35.13 9.64 -36.44
C GLU A 61 -35.20 10.79 -35.42
N LEU A 62 -36.41 11.25 -35.07
CA LEU A 62 -36.63 12.26 -34.03
C LEU A 62 -36.20 11.77 -32.64
N GLU A 63 -36.45 10.50 -32.31
CA GLU A 63 -36.04 9.90 -31.04
C GLU A 63 -34.51 9.75 -30.95
N ASN A 64 -33.85 9.36 -32.05
CA ASN A 64 -32.39 9.34 -32.13
C ASN A 64 -31.76 10.73 -31.99
N GLU A 65 -32.37 11.76 -32.57
CA GLU A 65 -31.91 13.14 -32.42
C GLU A 65 -32.05 13.62 -30.97
N ALA A 66 -33.18 13.29 -30.31
CA ALA A 66 -33.41 13.60 -28.90
C ALA A 66 -32.41 12.87 -27.98
N LEU A 67 -32.13 11.59 -28.25
CA LEU A 67 -31.14 10.79 -27.52
C LEU A 67 -29.71 11.32 -27.74
N GLY A 68 -29.38 11.78 -28.94
CA GLY A 68 -28.10 12.44 -29.23
C GLY A 68 -27.90 13.72 -28.42
N ILE A 69 -28.95 14.54 -28.28
CA ILE A 69 -28.93 15.75 -27.44
C ILE A 69 -28.77 15.39 -25.96
N GLU A 70 -29.46 14.35 -25.48
CA GLU A 70 -29.39 13.92 -24.09
C GLU A 70 -28.04 13.28 -23.74
N LEU A 71 -27.45 12.52 -24.66
CA LEU A 71 -26.10 11.96 -24.54
C LEU A 71 -25.05 13.07 -24.48
N GLY A 72 -25.16 14.09 -25.33
CA GLY A 72 -24.31 15.28 -25.29
C GLY A 72 -24.41 16.03 -23.95
N ARG A 73 -25.62 16.19 -23.42
CA ARG A 73 -25.85 16.76 -22.08
C ARG A 73 -25.26 15.89 -20.97
N SER A 74 -25.29 14.57 -21.12
CA SER A 74 -24.72 13.61 -20.18
C SER A 74 -23.19 13.71 -20.13
N HIS A 75 -22.53 13.70 -21.29
CA HIS A 75 -21.08 13.89 -21.38
C HIS A 75 -20.64 15.25 -20.82
N ALA A 76 -21.41 16.32 -21.06
CA ALA A 76 -21.14 17.64 -20.48
C ALA A 76 -21.32 17.69 -18.95
N ARG A 77 -22.16 16.84 -18.36
CA ARG A 77 -22.27 16.67 -16.90
C ARG A 77 -21.10 15.88 -16.35
N GLU A 78 -20.71 14.81 -17.03
CA GLU A 78 -19.58 13.96 -16.65
C GLU A 78 -18.24 14.72 -16.70
N ALA A 79 -18.03 15.54 -17.73
CA ALA A 79 -16.86 16.42 -17.84
C ALA A 79 -16.77 17.43 -16.70
N ARG A 80 -17.91 18.00 -16.27
CA ARG A 80 -17.97 18.90 -15.10
C ARG A 80 -17.64 18.18 -13.81
N LEU A 81 -18.13 16.95 -13.62
CA LEU A 81 -17.82 16.14 -12.45
C LEU A 81 -16.33 15.77 -12.40
N ARG A 82 -15.73 15.40 -13.53
CA ARG A 82 -14.27 15.16 -13.63
C ARG A 82 -13.46 16.41 -13.30
N ALA A 83 -13.87 17.58 -13.80
CA ALA A 83 -13.21 18.85 -13.48
C ALA A 83 -13.29 19.19 -11.97
N THR A 84 -14.45 18.98 -11.33
CA THR A 84 -14.58 19.18 -9.87
C THR A 84 -13.79 18.15 -9.05
N ALA A 85 -13.65 16.92 -9.54
CA ALA A 85 -12.83 15.91 -8.88
C ALA A 85 -11.33 16.24 -8.99
N ALA A 86 -10.88 16.77 -10.13
CA ALA A 86 -9.51 17.26 -10.31
C ALA A 86 -9.19 18.44 -9.37
N ASP A 87 -10.06 19.46 -9.30
CA ASP A 87 -9.91 20.61 -8.37
C ASP A 87 -9.91 20.16 -6.90
N LEU A 88 -10.74 19.20 -6.52
CA LEU A 88 -10.73 18.64 -5.17
C LEU A 88 -9.42 17.88 -4.86
N THR A 89 -8.87 17.16 -5.84
CA THR A 89 -7.62 16.41 -5.68
C THR A 89 -6.44 17.37 -5.52
N GLU A 90 -6.37 18.40 -6.37
CA GLU A 90 -5.35 19.45 -6.29
C GLU A 90 -5.41 20.21 -4.96
N ARG A 91 -6.61 20.52 -4.45
CA ARG A 91 -6.78 21.11 -3.11
C ARG A 91 -6.35 20.18 -1.99
N LEU A 92 -6.55 18.87 -2.13
CA LEU A 92 -6.15 17.87 -1.14
C LEU A 92 -4.62 17.69 -1.12
N GLU A 93 -3.98 17.74 -2.28
CA GLU A 93 -2.53 17.78 -2.45
C GLU A 93 -1.93 19.08 -1.87
N ALA A 94 -2.56 20.23 -2.11
CA ALA A 94 -2.14 21.50 -1.52
C ALA A 94 -2.28 21.51 0.02
N VAL A 95 -3.35 20.92 0.57
CA VAL A 95 -3.55 20.81 2.03
C VAL A 95 -2.57 19.82 2.67
N THR A 96 -2.22 18.74 1.97
CA THR A 96 -1.20 17.76 2.43
C THR A 96 0.22 18.29 2.28
N ALA A 97 0.49 19.18 1.31
CA ALA A 97 1.76 19.90 1.20
C ALA A 97 1.88 21.05 2.21
N ALA A 98 0.77 21.70 2.59
CA ALA A 98 0.73 22.81 3.56
C ALA A 98 0.77 22.35 5.02
N THR A 99 0.49 21.07 5.29
CA THR A 99 0.74 20.46 6.60
C THR A 99 2.22 20.16 6.73
N VAL A 100 2.98 21.19 7.13
CA VAL A 100 4.32 21.06 7.72
C VAL A 100 4.26 19.90 8.71
N ARG A 101 4.89 18.77 8.37
CA ARG A 101 5.08 17.65 9.30
C ARG A 101 5.73 18.23 10.54
N PRO A 102 5.06 18.31 11.70
CA PRO A 102 5.78 18.51 12.93
C PRO A 102 6.68 17.27 13.06
N GLU A 103 7.94 17.45 13.45
CA GLU A 103 8.81 16.37 13.86
C GLU A 103 8.18 15.69 15.09
N ASN A 104 7.20 14.82 14.84
CA ASN A 104 6.35 14.25 15.85
C ASN A 104 7.17 13.31 16.73
N ALA A 105 6.97 13.42 18.04
CA ALA A 105 7.46 12.48 19.05
C ALA A 105 7.20 11.01 18.69
N GLU A 106 6.25 10.74 17.80
CA GLU A 106 5.95 9.44 17.18
C GLU A 106 7.11 8.87 16.34
N SER A 107 7.81 9.68 15.54
CA SER A 107 8.96 9.19 14.76
C SER A 107 10.08 8.74 15.69
N LYS A 108 10.36 9.53 16.74
CA LYS A 108 11.37 9.19 17.76
C LYS A 108 11.00 7.93 18.53
N GLN A 109 9.72 7.72 18.83
CA GLN A 109 9.24 6.54 19.54
C GLN A 109 9.25 5.28 18.66
N VAL A 110 8.94 5.41 17.38
CA VAL A 110 9.06 4.35 16.36
C VAL A 110 10.53 4.00 16.12
N ASP A 111 11.43 4.98 16.07
CA ASP A 111 12.87 4.74 15.94
C ASP A 111 13.45 4.03 17.17
N LEU A 112 13.00 4.40 18.38
CA LEU A 112 13.35 3.73 19.63
C LEU A 112 12.87 2.27 19.66
N LEU A 113 11.66 2.01 19.17
CA LEU A 113 11.12 0.65 19.05
C LEU A 113 11.92 -0.17 18.01
N HIS A 114 12.27 0.40 16.86
CA HIS A 114 13.12 -0.25 15.87
C HIS A 114 14.54 -0.53 16.38
N GLN A 115 15.06 0.33 17.26
CA GLN A 115 16.37 0.14 17.88
C GLN A 115 16.32 -0.96 18.95
N HIS A 116 15.26 -1.03 19.75
CA HIS A 116 15.05 -2.13 20.71
C HIS A 116 14.82 -3.47 20.00
N ILE A 117 14.05 -3.51 18.92
CA ILE A 117 13.84 -4.74 18.13
C ILE A 117 15.18 -5.25 17.57
N ARG A 118 16.02 -4.35 17.05
CA ARG A 118 17.37 -4.71 16.55
C ARG A 118 18.28 -5.25 17.66
N GLN A 119 18.31 -4.60 18.82
CA GLN A 119 19.09 -5.10 19.96
C GLN A 119 18.61 -6.48 20.43
N LEU A 120 17.30 -6.71 20.45
CA LEU A 120 16.75 -8.02 20.81
C LEU A 120 17.10 -9.09 19.78
N GLN A 121 17.06 -8.77 18.48
CA GLN A 121 17.50 -9.67 17.42
C GLN A 121 18.99 -10.04 17.55
N GLU A 122 19.85 -9.06 17.84
CA GLU A 122 21.28 -9.31 18.09
C GLU A 122 21.51 -10.23 19.30
N THR A 123 20.76 -10.04 20.40
CA THR A 123 20.85 -10.93 21.56
C THR A 123 20.34 -12.35 21.27
N LEU A 124 19.30 -12.49 20.44
CA LEU A 124 18.79 -13.80 20.03
C LEU A 124 19.81 -14.53 19.14
N ASP A 125 20.43 -13.82 18.20
CA ASP A 125 21.48 -14.36 17.33
C ASP A 125 22.75 -14.74 18.11
N GLU A 126 23.07 -14.03 19.19
CA GLU A 126 24.18 -14.37 20.08
C GLU A 126 23.90 -15.62 20.92
N VAL A 127 22.68 -15.76 21.44
CA VAL A 127 22.23 -16.97 22.15
C VAL A 127 22.19 -18.18 21.20
N GLU A 128 21.71 -18.01 19.97
CA GLU A 128 21.67 -19.08 18.97
C GLU A 128 23.08 -19.51 18.51
N ARG A 129 24.01 -18.56 18.36
CA ARG A 129 25.45 -18.88 18.17
C ARG A 129 26.03 -19.65 19.35
N GLY A 130 25.71 -19.26 20.59
CA GLY A 130 26.09 -19.99 21.80
C GLY A 130 25.55 -21.42 21.81
N ARG A 131 24.29 -21.60 21.41
CA ARG A 131 23.62 -22.91 21.30
C ARG A 131 24.33 -23.81 20.27
N GLN A 132 24.64 -23.27 19.09
CA GLN A 132 25.34 -23.99 18.04
C GLN A 132 26.75 -24.40 18.47
N HIS A 133 27.47 -23.51 19.17
CA HIS A 133 28.80 -23.80 19.70
C HIS A 133 28.77 -24.92 20.77
N ALA A 134 27.77 -24.90 21.65
CA ALA A 134 27.59 -25.94 22.67
C ALA A 134 27.26 -27.31 22.04
N VAL A 135 26.36 -27.36 21.05
CA VAL A 135 26.03 -28.60 20.30
C VAL A 135 27.26 -29.17 19.59
N PHE A 136 28.07 -28.29 19.01
CA PHE A 136 29.32 -28.67 18.34
C PHE A 136 30.32 -29.27 19.33
N LYS A 137 30.57 -28.61 20.48
CA LYS A 137 31.45 -29.12 21.54
C LYS A 137 30.97 -30.46 22.11
N ILE A 138 29.66 -30.62 22.33
CA ILE A 138 29.09 -31.89 22.82
C ILE A 138 29.33 -33.00 21.79
N SER A 139 29.17 -32.70 20.50
CA SER A 139 29.42 -33.67 19.41
C SER A 139 30.90 -34.02 19.26
N GLU A 140 31.80 -33.05 19.42
CA GLU A 140 33.25 -33.25 19.41
C GLU A 140 33.72 -34.12 20.60
N LEU A 141 33.25 -33.81 21.81
CA LEU A 141 33.57 -34.59 23.01
C LEU A 141 33.01 -36.01 22.91
N ALA A 142 31.76 -36.18 22.47
CA ALA A 142 31.16 -37.51 22.29
C ALA A 142 31.89 -38.38 21.25
N ALA A 143 32.51 -37.78 20.24
CA ALA A 143 33.34 -38.47 19.26
C ALA A 143 34.70 -38.91 19.83
N ARG A 144 35.28 -38.16 20.77
CA ARG A 144 36.55 -38.51 21.45
C ARG A 144 36.39 -39.67 22.44
N VAL A 145 35.27 -39.73 23.17
CA VAL A 145 34.96 -40.84 24.09
C VAL A 145 34.89 -42.20 23.37
N HIS A 146 34.68 -42.25 22.04
CA HIS A 146 34.66 -43.51 21.29
C HIS A 146 36.06 -44.01 20.86
N GLY A 147 37.14 -43.26 21.14
CA GLY A 147 38.48 -43.54 20.60
C GLY A 147 39.53 -44.07 21.60
N THR A 148 39.39 -43.87 22.91
CA THR A 148 40.45 -44.22 23.89
C THR A 148 39.90 -44.71 25.23
N ALA A 149 40.36 -45.88 25.68
CA ALA A 149 39.80 -46.64 26.81
C ALA A 149 40.10 -46.09 28.22
N ASP A 150 41.09 -45.21 28.38
CA ASP A 150 41.67 -44.93 29.71
C ASP A 150 41.13 -43.68 30.42
N ASN A 151 40.25 -42.87 29.80
CA ASN A 151 39.76 -41.59 30.37
C ASN A 151 38.22 -41.44 30.41
N HIS A 152 37.46 -42.53 30.26
CA HIS A 152 36.00 -42.50 30.09
C HIS A 152 35.21 -41.86 31.25
N ALA A 153 35.69 -41.91 32.49
CA ALA A 153 34.95 -41.39 33.65
C ALA A 153 34.91 -39.85 33.70
N VAL A 154 36.05 -39.19 33.46
CA VAL A 154 36.16 -37.72 33.46
C VAL A 154 35.44 -37.14 32.24
N GLU A 155 35.56 -37.79 31.08
CA GLU A 155 34.88 -37.34 29.86
C GLU A 155 33.35 -37.52 29.95
N ALA A 156 32.85 -38.57 30.61
CA ALA A 156 31.42 -38.76 30.84
C ALA A 156 30.83 -37.68 31.78
N GLU A 157 31.58 -37.28 32.81
CA GLU A 157 31.18 -36.20 33.72
C GLU A 157 31.15 -34.84 33.01
N TRP A 158 32.13 -34.59 32.12
CA TRP A 158 32.15 -33.40 31.27
C TRP A 158 30.99 -33.35 30.26
N ILE A 159 30.61 -34.50 29.68
CA ILE A 159 29.45 -34.61 28.79
C ILE A 159 28.15 -34.34 29.55
N GLN A 160 28.01 -34.86 30.78
CA GLN A 160 26.84 -34.58 31.62
C GLN A 160 26.75 -33.11 31.99
N LYS A 161 27.88 -32.49 32.36
CA LYS A 161 27.95 -31.06 32.64
C LYS A 161 27.58 -30.20 31.43
N THR A 162 28.10 -30.52 30.25
CA THR A 162 27.75 -29.77 29.01
C THR A 162 26.31 -29.99 28.57
N LYS A 163 25.73 -31.18 28.77
CA LYS A 163 24.29 -31.41 28.57
C LYS A 163 23.45 -30.57 29.52
N HIS A 164 23.83 -30.49 30.79
CA HIS A 164 23.16 -29.65 31.77
C HIS A 164 23.23 -28.16 31.40
N ASP A 165 24.42 -27.67 31.01
CA ASP A 165 24.61 -26.28 30.57
C ASP A 165 23.79 -25.96 29.31
N PHE A 166 23.65 -26.93 28.41
CA PHE A 166 22.80 -26.82 27.22
C PHE A 166 21.30 -26.77 27.55
N GLU A 167 20.85 -27.60 28.50
CA GLU A 167 19.47 -27.59 29.00
C GLU A 167 19.13 -26.24 29.64
N LEU A 168 20.04 -25.71 30.46
CA LEU A 168 19.92 -24.40 31.11
C LEU A 168 19.85 -23.26 30.08
N LEU A 169 20.67 -23.33 29.03
CA LEU A 169 20.64 -22.38 27.93
C LEU A 169 19.29 -22.43 27.19
N ASN A 170 18.78 -23.63 26.91
CA ASN A 170 17.46 -23.81 26.26
C ASN A 170 16.31 -23.24 27.10
N GLN A 171 16.33 -23.47 28.42
CA GLN A 171 15.34 -22.91 29.34
C GLN A 171 15.39 -21.38 29.35
N ARG A 172 16.60 -20.80 29.35
CA ARG A 172 16.79 -19.35 29.27
C ARG A 172 16.28 -18.76 27.95
N THR A 173 16.51 -19.44 26.83
CA THR A 173 16.00 -19.00 25.51
C THR A 173 14.48 -19.02 25.47
N ARG A 174 13.84 -20.06 26.01
CA ARG A 174 12.36 -20.14 26.10
C ARG A 174 11.77 -19.01 26.95
N LEU A 175 12.40 -18.70 28.08
CA LEU A 175 11.97 -17.59 28.94
C LEU A 175 12.13 -16.23 28.25
N LEU A 176 13.23 -16.01 27.53
CA LEU A 176 13.42 -14.78 26.76
C LEU A 176 12.38 -14.62 25.65
N LEU A 177 12.04 -15.71 24.96
CA LEU A 177 11.03 -15.71 23.90
C LEU A 177 9.64 -15.43 24.46
N ALA A 178 9.26 -16.06 25.58
CA ALA A 178 8.00 -15.77 26.28
C ALA A 178 7.93 -14.32 26.78
N GLN A 179 9.03 -13.79 27.33
CA GLN A 179 9.10 -12.38 27.75
C GLN A 179 8.99 -11.41 26.56
N GLN A 180 9.52 -11.80 25.40
CA GLN A 180 9.39 -11.02 24.18
C GLN A 180 7.95 -10.99 23.67
N GLU A 181 7.26 -12.14 23.67
CA GLU A 181 5.84 -12.25 23.30
C GLU A 181 4.96 -11.38 24.20
N GLU A 182 5.20 -11.40 25.51
CA GLU A 182 4.46 -10.58 26.48
C GLU A 182 4.69 -9.08 26.26
N ARG A 183 5.95 -8.67 26.01
CA ARG A 183 6.27 -7.27 25.68
C ARG A 183 5.62 -6.81 24.38
N HIS A 184 5.57 -7.67 23.36
CA HIS A 184 4.87 -7.37 22.11
C HIS A 184 3.36 -7.25 22.33
N ALA A 185 2.75 -8.14 23.13
CA ALA A 185 1.34 -8.06 23.47
C ALA A 185 1.01 -6.76 24.21
N ALA A 186 1.84 -6.36 25.19
CA ALA A 186 1.67 -5.10 25.91
C ALA A 186 1.83 -3.88 25.00
N ALA A 187 2.81 -3.88 24.08
CA ALA A 187 3.00 -2.81 23.11
C ALA A 187 1.79 -2.66 22.16
N LEU A 188 1.23 -3.78 21.71
CA LEU A 188 0.02 -3.79 20.88
C LEU A 188 -1.20 -3.25 21.63
N ASP A 189 -1.40 -3.63 22.89
CA ASP A 189 -2.50 -3.12 23.71
C ASP A 189 -2.39 -1.59 23.92
N VAL A 190 -1.18 -1.09 24.21
CA VAL A 190 -0.93 0.37 24.30
C VAL A 190 -1.22 1.08 22.98
N ALA A 191 -0.80 0.51 21.85
CA ALA A 191 -1.06 1.08 20.53
C ALA A 191 -2.56 1.11 20.20
N MET A 192 -3.30 0.03 20.52
CA MET A 192 -4.75 -0.02 20.32
C MET A 192 -5.49 1.01 21.19
N ARG A 193 -5.10 1.16 22.46
CA ARG A 193 -5.68 2.17 23.36
C ARG A 193 -5.40 3.59 22.87
N ARG A 194 -4.18 3.86 22.40
CA ARG A 194 -3.82 5.15 21.82
C ARG A 194 -4.69 5.47 20.59
N LEU A 195 -4.83 4.53 19.67
CA LEU A 195 -5.64 4.70 18.47
C LEU A 195 -7.13 4.92 18.81
N ALA A 196 -7.64 4.26 19.85
CA ALA A 196 -8.99 4.49 20.35
C ALA A 196 -9.17 5.91 20.91
N LEU A 197 -8.18 6.44 21.65
CA LEU A 197 -8.20 7.80 22.17
C LEU A 197 -8.10 8.85 21.05
N GLU A 198 -7.24 8.63 20.05
CA GLU A 198 -7.13 9.51 18.88
C GLU A 198 -8.44 9.56 18.08
N HIS A 199 -9.09 8.40 17.89
CA HIS A 199 -10.40 8.33 17.26
C HIS A 199 -11.48 9.06 18.08
N ALA A 200 -11.48 8.92 19.41
CA ALA A 200 -12.41 9.64 20.28
C ALA A 200 -12.21 11.16 20.18
N ALA A 201 -10.96 11.63 20.27
CA ALA A 201 -10.63 13.04 20.13
C ALA A 201 -11.03 13.62 18.77
N ALA A 202 -10.85 12.85 17.69
CA ALA A 202 -11.30 13.24 16.35
C ALA A 202 -12.83 13.39 16.26
N MET A 203 -13.58 12.46 16.88
CA MET A 203 -15.04 12.53 16.93
C MET A 203 -15.53 13.73 17.74
N ASP A 204 -14.89 14.03 18.88
CA ASP A 204 -15.24 15.19 19.70
C ASP A 204 -14.94 16.51 18.97
N LYS A 205 -13.83 16.58 18.23
CA LYS A 205 -13.52 17.73 17.38
C LYS A 205 -14.60 17.94 16.31
N LEU A 206 -15.00 16.88 15.60
CA LEU A 206 -16.06 16.96 14.59
C LEU A 206 -17.40 17.40 15.19
N ARG A 207 -17.70 16.97 16.41
CA ARG A 207 -18.90 17.39 17.14
C ARG A 207 -18.86 18.88 17.47
N LEU A 208 -17.74 19.36 18.02
CA LEU A 208 -17.52 20.78 18.31
C LEU A 208 -17.63 21.66 17.05
N ASP A 209 -17.01 21.24 15.95
CA ASP A 209 -17.08 21.97 14.67
C ASP A 209 -18.53 22.07 14.15
N ASN A 210 -19.33 21.01 14.35
CA ASN A 210 -20.75 21.00 13.99
C ASN A 210 -21.56 21.96 14.88
N ASP A 211 -21.32 21.94 16.19
CA ASP A 211 -21.98 22.83 17.15
C ASP A 211 -21.66 24.31 16.85
N ILE A 212 -20.40 24.62 16.53
CA ILE A 212 -19.97 25.96 16.10
C ILE A 212 -20.73 26.38 14.85
N ARG A 213 -20.73 25.56 13.79
CA ARG A 213 -21.48 25.86 12.56
C ARG A 213 -22.97 26.08 12.80
N TRP A 214 -23.59 25.31 13.70
CA TRP A 214 -24.97 25.51 14.08
C TRP A 214 -25.21 26.85 14.80
N THR A 215 -24.28 27.27 15.66
CA THR A 215 -24.38 28.58 16.32
C THR A 215 -24.23 29.73 15.33
N GLU A 216 -23.27 29.63 14.40
CA GLU A 216 -23.05 30.61 13.33
C GLU A 216 -24.29 30.74 12.43
N TRP A 217 -24.87 29.60 12.02
CA TRP A 217 -26.08 29.58 11.21
C TRP A 217 -27.27 30.25 11.93
N ARG A 218 -27.47 29.97 13.23
CA ARG A 218 -28.51 30.64 14.03
C ARG A 218 -28.29 32.15 14.13
N HIS A 219 -27.04 32.59 14.22
CA HIS A 219 -26.69 34.00 14.28
C HIS A 219 -26.95 34.70 12.94
N GLU A 220 -26.57 34.08 11.83
CA GLU A 220 -26.87 34.56 10.46
C GLU A 220 -28.37 34.69 10.25
N GLU A 221 -29.15 33.68 10.64
CA GLU A 221 -30.60 33.70 10.47
C GLU A 221 -31.27 34.78 11.33
N SER A 222 -30.75 35.00 12.54
CA SER A 222 -31.18 36.11 13.40
C SER A 222 -30.86 37.47 12.78
N ARG A 223 -29.71 37.62 12.09
CA ARG A 223 -29.37 38.83 11.33
C ARG A 223 -30.35 39.07 10.18
N ARG A 224 -30.64 38.03 9.39
CA ARG A 224 -31.63 38.13 8.29
C ARG A 224 -33.01 38.55 8.79
N MET A 225 -33.48 37.99 9.91
CA MET A 225 -34.76 38.41 10.50
C MET A 225 -34.75 39.90 10.88
N LYS A 226 -33.66 40.40 11.48
CA LYS A 226 -33.53 41.83 11.82
C LYS A 226 -33.47 42.72 10.57
N GLU A 227 -32.81 42.29 9.51
CA GLU A 227 -32.79 43.02 8.23
C GLU A 227 -34.18 43.12 7.61
N VAL A 228 -34.95 42.03 7.64
CA VAL A 228 -36.35 42.01 7.18
C VAL A 228 -37.21 42.95 8.04
N GLU A 229 -37.05 42.92 9.37
CA GLU A 229 -37.78 43.81 10.27
C GLU A 229 -37.44 45.29 10.02
N ALA A 230 -36.15 45.61 9.82
CA ALA A 230 -35.69 46.95 9.48
C ALA A 230 -36.27 47.43 8.14
N ALA A 231 -36.30 46.56 7.12
CA ALA A 231 -36.91 46.87 5.83
C ALA A 231 -38.42 47.14 5.97
N MET A 232 -39.13 46.33 6.78
CA MET A 232 -40.55 46.56 7.06
C MET A 232 -40.79 47.90 7.79
N GLU A 233 -39.92 48.30 8.71
CA GLU A 233 -40.07 49.58 9.42
C GLU A 233 -39.77 50.79 8.51
N ALA A 234 -38.79 50.65 7.60
CA ALA A 234 -38.53 51.63 6.56
C ALA A 234 -39.77 51.82 5.65
N ASP A 235 -40.41 50.75 5.22
CA ASP A 235 -41.66 50.81 4.44
C ASP A 235 -42.80 51.50 5.21
N LYS A 236 -42.97 51.20 6.51
CA LYS A 236 -43.96 51.91 7.34
C LYS A 236 -43.67 53.41 7.43
N SER A 237 -42.41 53.81 7.48
CA SER A 237 -42.02 55.23 7.51
C SER A 237 -42.32 55.92 6.17
N SER A 238 -42.08 55.24 5.04
CA SER A 238 -42.39 55.70 3.69
C SER A 238 -43.90 55.90 3.49
N VAL A 239 -44.72 54.92 3.91
CA VAL A 239 -46.19 55.01 3.85
C VAL A 239 -46.72 56.19 4.69
N ARG A 240 -46.14 56.43 5.88
CA ARG A 240 -46.50 57.58 6.72
C ARG A 240 -46.17 58.91 6.03
N LEU A 241 -45.02 59.00 5.36
CA LEU A 241 -44.62 60.20 4.63
C LEU A 241 -45.57 60.49 3.45
N ALA A 242 -45.92 59.46 2.68
CA ALA A 242 -46.86 59.56 1.57
C ALA A 242 -48.27 60.01 2.03
N MET A 243 -48.74 59.47 3.17
CA MET A 243 -50.00 59.89 3.80
C MET A 243 -49.98 61.38 4.17
N LYS A 244 -48.88 61.86 4.78
CA LYS A 244 -48.71 63.27 5.15
C LYS A 244 -48.72 64.18 3.93
N HIS A 245 -48.01 63.81 2.87
CA HIS A 245 -48.01 64.55 1.60
C HIS A 245 -49.41 64.65 0.98
N ASN A 246 -50.18 63.56 1.03
CA ASN A 246 -51.55 63.54 0.51
C ASN A 246 -52.50 64.45 1.30
N ILE A 247 -52.37 64.49 2.63
CA ILE A 247 -53.11 65.42 3.51
C ILE A 247 -52.76 66.88 3.20
N GLU A 248 -51.48 67.19 2.99
CA GLU A 248 -51.05 68.56 2.67
C GLU A 248 -51.56 68.99 1.28
N SER A 249 -51.50 68.09 0.30
CA SER A 249 -52.00 68.33 -1.06
C SER A 249 -53.52 68.57 -1.08
N THR A 250 -54.28 67.84 -0.26
CA THR A 250 -55.73 68.04 -0.11
C THR A 250 -56.07 69.35 0.61
N ARG A 251 -55.27 69.78 1.59
CA ARG A 251 -55.41 71.11 2.22
C ARG A 251 -55.17 72.26 1.24
N ILE A 252 -54.19 72.11 0.34
CA ILE A 252 -53.92 73.09 -0.72
C ILE A 252 -55.13 73.20 -1.67
N HIS A 253 -55.68 72.06 -2.10
CA HIS A 253 -56.85 72.04 -2.97
C HIS A 253 -58.10 72.66 -2.30
N GLN A 254 -58.25 72.53 -0.98
CA GLN A 254 -59.36 73.15 -0.23
C GLN A 254 -59.26 74.68 -0.14
N ARG A 255 -58.06 75.29 -0.22
CA ARG A 255 -57.87 76.74 -0.16
C ARG A 255 -58.20 77.48 -1.47
N VAL A 256 -58.39 76.76 -2.58
CA VAL A 256 -58.49 77.35 -3.93
C VAL A 256 -59.94 77.51 -4.45
N THR A 257 -60.99 77.23 -3.65
CA THR A 257 -62.39 77.26 -4.19
C THR A 257 -63.46 77.83 -3.26
N VAL A 258 -64.24 78.81 -3.77
CA VAL A 258 -65.47 79.42 -3.21
C VAL A 258 -66.42 79.78 -4.38
N PRO A 259 -67.78 79.88 -4.25
CA PRO A 259 -68.75 79.06 -3.52
C PRO A 259 -69.87 78.49 -4.44
N TYR A 260 -70.20 77.20 -4.31
CA TYR A 260 -71.51 76.64 -4.72
C TYR A 260 -71.93 75.63 -3.65
N THR A 261 -72.48 76.14 -2.56
CA THR A 261 -72.58 75.43 -1.28
C THR A 261 -73.55 74.25 -1.30
N LEU A 262 -74.68 74.34 -2.02
CA LEU A 262 -75.70 73.27 -2.00
C LEU A 262 -75.31 72.05 -2.85
N VAL A 263 -74.86 72.27 -4.09
CA VAL A 263 -74.39 71.19 -4.99
C VAL A 263 -73.15 70.55 -4.39
N ARG A 264 -72.24 71.35 -3.83
CA ARG A 264 -71.02 70.84 -3.18
C ARG A 264 -71.33 69.99 -1.96
N MET A 265 -72.31 70.34 -1.11
CA MET A 265 -72.68 69.50 0.02
C MET A 265 -73.26 68.14 -0.42
N GLN A 266 -74.08 68.11 -1.48
CA GLN A 266 -74.58 66.84 -2.00
C GLN A 266 -73.49 66.02 -2.71
N LEU A 267 -72.58 66.67 -3.44
CA LEU A 267 -71.43 66.02 -4.06
C LEU A 267 -70.44 65.50 -3.01
N ASP A 268 -70.25 66.23 -1.91
CA ASP A 268 -69.40 65.83 -0.79
C ASP A 268 -70.04 64.69 0.01
N ALA A 269 -71.37 64.66 0.15
CA ALA A 269 -72.09 63.52 0.72
C ALA A 269 -71.99 62.27 -0.17
N LEU A 270 -72.02 62.43 -1.49
CA LEU A 270 -71.78 61.32 -2.44
C LEU A 270 -70.31 60.86 -2.44
N ARG A 271 -69.36 61.80 -2.34
CA ARG A 271 -67.93 61.50 -2.23
C ARG A 271 -67.61 60.78 -0.93
N THR A 272 -68.16 61.19 0.20
CA THR A 272 -67.94 60.49 1.49
C THR A 272 -68.52 59.08 1.45
N ARG A 273 -69.72 58.88 0.91
CA ARG A 273 -70.30 57.53 0.73
C ARG A 273 -69.46 56.66 -0.21
N ARG A 274 -68.97 57.19 -1.33
CA ARG A 274 -68.07 56.48 -2.24
C ARG A 274 -66.72 56.16 -1.59
N MET A 275 -66.15 57.09 -0.84
CA MET A 275 -64.90 56.88 -0.12
C MET A 275 -65.04 55.84 0.98
N ASP A 276 -66.16 55.81 1.70
CA ASP A 276 -66.42 54.78 2.70
C ASP A 276 -66.66 53.40 2.07
N ALA A 277 -67.33 53.34 0.91
CA ALA A 277 -67.44 52.11 0.14
C ALA A 277 -66.07 51.62 -0.36
N LEU A 278 -65.21 52.52 -0.84
CA LEU A 278 -63.84 52.20 -1.27
C LEU A 278 -62.96 51.74 -0.09
N LYS A 279 -63.06 52.39 1.08
CA LYS A 279 -62.37 51.95 2.30
C LYS A 279 -62.80 50.55 2.71
N LYS A 280 -64.11 50.26 2.69
CA LYS A 280 -64.65 48.93 2.99
C LYS A 280 -64.15 47.88 2.00
N LEU A 281 -64.14 48.19 0.70
CA LEU A 281 -63.56 47.32 -0.33
C LEU A 281 -62.05 47.07 -0.14
N CYS A 282 -61.29 48.11 0.22
CA CYS A 282 -59.86 47.97 0.52
C CYS A 282 -59.64 47.08 1.74
N LEU A 283 -60.44 47.24 2.81
CA LEU A 283 -60.37 46.37 3.99
C LEU A 283 -60.71 44.92 3.67
N VAL A 284 -61.73 44.67 2.83
CA VAL A 284 -62.07 43.32 2.35
C VAL A 284 -60.91 42.74 1.54
N ARG A 285 -60.32 43.50 0.63
CA ARG A 285 -59.18 43.06 -0.20
C ARG A 285 -57.93 42.76 0.65
N ILE A 286 -57.63 43.60 1.64
CA ILE A 286 -56.52 43.39 2.59
C ILE A 286 -56.79 42.15 3.44
N SER A 287 -58.03 41.95 3.90
CA SER A 287 -58.44 40.76 4.67
C SER A 287 -58.23 39.49 3.85
N ILE A 288 -58.71 39.45 2.61
CA ILE A 288 -58.53 38.32 1.68
C ILE A 288 -57.04 38.07 1.38
N GLY A 289 -56.26 39.14 1.18
CA GLY A 289 -54.82 39.06 0.99
C GLY A 289 -54.11 38.42 2.19
N ARG A 290 -54.46 38.86 3.41
CA ARG A 290 -53.93 38.30 4.66
C ARG A 290 -54.31 36.82 4.84
N THR A 291 -55.54 36.43 4.52
CA THR A 291 -55.96 35.02 4.63
C THR A 291 -55.19 34.14 3.65
N ARG A 292 -54.98 34.61 2.42
CA ARG A 292 -54.19 33.87 1.40
C ARG A 292 -52.72 33.74 1.78
N LEU A 293 -52.11 34.82 2.29
CA LEU A 293 -50.74 34.81 2.79
C LEU A 293 -50.58 33.87 3.99
N TYR A 294 -51.51 33.90 4.94
CA TYR A 294 -51.50 33.00 6.09
C TYR A 294 -51.63 31.53 5.66
N ALA A 295 -52.55 31.22 4.73
CA ALA A 295 -52.68 29.88 4.19
C ALA A 295 -51.44 29.40 3.41
N ALA A 296 -50.79 30.28 2.64
CA ALA A 296 -49.55 29.98 1.95
C ALA A 296 -48.39 29.74 2.92
N TRP A 297 -48.29 30.56 3.97
CA TRP A 297 -47.29 30.41 5.03
C TRP A 297 -47.47 29.10 5.80
N MET A 298 -48.70 28.73 6.17
CA MET A 298 -48.97 27.44 6.82
C MET A 298 -48.59 26.25 5.93
N ARG A 299 -48.90 26.31 4.62
CA ARG A 299 -48.46 25.27 3.67
C ARG A 299 -46.94 25.18 3.58
N TRP A 300 -46.26 26.32 3.51
CA TRP A 300 -44.80 26.36 3.47
C TRP A 300 -44.16 25.81 4.75
N ASN A 301 -44.69 26.15 5.92
CA ASN A 301 -44.16 25.72 7.21
C ASN A 301 -44.34 24.20 7.43
N VAL A 302 -45.48 23.65 7.01
CA VAL A 302 -45.74 22.20 7.01
C VAL A 302 -44.84 21.47 6.01
N HIS A 303 -44.64 22.02 4.80
CA HIS A 303 -43.79 21.42 3.79
C HIS A 303 -42.30 21.45 4.19
N GLY A 304 -41.82 22.56 4.76
CA GLY A 304 -40.47 22.69 5.29
C GLY A 304 -40.20 21.70 6.43
N SER A 305 -41.14 21.55 7.37
CA SER A 305 -41.05 20.57 8.45
C SER A 305 -41.03 19.13 7.94
N SER A 306 -41.83 18.82 6.91
CA SER A 306 -41.87 17.49 6.28
C SER A 306 -40.58 17.15 5.52
N ILE A 307 -39.98 18.12 4.81
CA ILE A 307 -38.69 17.94 4.14
C ILE A 307 -37.58 17.72 5.16
N HIS A 308 -37.58 18.48 6.26
CA HIS A 308 -36.56 18.36 7.30
C HIS A 308 -36.61 16.98 7.99
N THR A 309 -37.80 16.49 8.32
CA THR A 309 -38.00 15.14 8.87
C THR A 309 -37.59 14.04 7.88
N ARG A 310 -37.92 14.15 6.59
CA ARG A 310 -37.45 13.19 5.57
C ARG A 310 -35.94 13.18 5.40
N LYS A 311 -35.29 14.35 5.43
CA LYS A 311 -33.82 14.45 5.36
C LYS A 311 -33.16 13.79 6.58
N HIS A 312 -33.70 14.01 7.79
CA HIS A 312 -33.21 13.35 9.00
C HIS A 312 -33.39 11.83 8.95
N LEU A 313 -34.55 11.34 8.48
CA LEU A 313 -34.77 9.91 8.30
C LEU A 313 -33.79 9.30 7.27
N GLY A 314 -33.57 9.99 6.15
CA GLY A 314 -32.64 9.57 5.11
C GLY A 314 -31.19 9.51 5.61
N ALA A 315 -30.75 10.56 6.32
CA ALA A 315 -29.42 10.60 6.93
C ALA A 315 -29.23 9.51 7.99
N HIS A 316 -30.24 9.25 8.83
CA HIS A 316 -30.19 8.18 9.83
C HIS A 316 -30.16 6.79 9.19
N SER A 317 -30.93 6.58 8.13
CA SER A 317 -30.93 5.32 7.34
C SER A 317 -29.57 5.08 6.68
N MET A 318 -28.98 6.10 6.05
CA MET A 318 -27.64 6.03 5.48
C MET A 318 -26.56 5.77 6.54
N ALA A 319 -26.61 6.45 7.68
CA ALA A 319 -25.67 6.23 8.78
C ALA A 319 -25.76 4.79 9.31
N THR A 320 -26.98 4.26 9.44
CA THR A 320 -27.21 2.88 9.85
C THR A 320 -26.71 1.87 8.82
N ALA A 321 -26.92 2.13 7.53
CA ALA A 321 -26.41 1.29 6.44
C ALA A 321 -24.87 1.28 6.42
N LEU A 322 -24.22 2.44 6.53
CA LEU A 322 -22.76 2.56 6.60
C LEU A 322 -22.18 1.87 7.84
N ALA A 323 -22.84 2.00 9.00
CA ALA A 323 -22.43 1.28 10.22
C ALA A 323 -22.52 -0.24 10.05
N ARG A 324 -23.57 -0.75 9.40
CA ARG A 324 -23.72 -2.18 9.08
C ARG A 324 -22.64 -2.65 8.09
N CYS A 325 -22.35 -1.89 7.03
CA CYS A 325 -21.28 -2.20 6.10
C CYS A 325 -19.91 -2.25 6.79
N ARG A 326 -19.62 -1.28 7.69
CA ARG A 326 -18.38 -1.26 8.47
C ARG A 326 -18.28 -2.47 9.41
N GLN A 327 -19.36 -2.84 10.10
CA GLN A 327 -19.41 -4.03 10.93
C GLN A 327 -19.22 -5.32 10.11
N GLN A 328 -19.82 -5.43 8.93
CA GLN A 328 -19.61 -6.57 8.04
C GLN A 328 -18.17 -6.67 7.54
N ALA A 329 -17.54 -5.54 7.19
CA ALA A 329 -16.14 -5.52 6.78
C ALA A 329 -15.21 -5.97 7.93
N ILE A 330 -15.47 -5.53 9.16
CA ILE A 330 -14.74 -5.97 10.36
C ILE A 330 -14.94 -7.48 10.59
N ARG A 331 -16.18 -7.99 10.49
CA ARG A 331 -16.46 -9.43 10.63
C ARG A 331 -15.75 -10.26 9.57
N ARG A 332 -15.75 -9.83 8.30
CA ARG A 332 -15.02 -10.52 7.22
C ARG A 332 -13.51 -10.54 7.48
N ARG A 333 -12.94 -9.43 7.93
CA ARG A 333 -11.52 -9.37 8.32
C ARG A 333 -11.20 -10.29 9.49
N PHE A 334 -12.06 -10.31 10.51
CA PHE A 334 -11.90 -11.20 11.66
C PHE A 334 -12.01 -12.67 11.28
N GLN A 335 -12.97 -13.03 10.41
CA GLN A 335 -13.09 -14.39 9.88
C GLN A 335 -11.88 -14.79 9.02
N GLY A 336 -11.40 -13.89 8.16
CA GLY A 336 -10.17 -14.10 7.38
C GLY A 336 -8.95 -14.29 8.28
N TRP A 337 -8.82 -13.49 9.34
CA TRP A 337 -7.78 -13.67 10.34
C TRP A 337 -7.89 -15.03 11.06
N CYS A 338 -9.07 -15.41 11.56
CA CYS A 338 -9.29 -16.72 12.18
C CYS A 338 -8.94 -17.89 11.26
N LEU A 339 -9.30 -17.81 9.97
CA LEU A 339 -8.94 -18.82 8.97
C LEU A 339 -7.43 -18.88 8.74
N ASN A 340 -6.77 -17.72 8.59
CA ASN A 340 -5.32 -17.66 8.42
C ASN A 340 -4.59 -18.20 9.66
N THR A 341 -5.01 -17.84 10.87
CA THR A 341 -4.41 -18.36 12.11
C THR A 341 -4.57 -19.88 12.21
N ARG A 342 -5.74 -20.43 11.82
CA ARG A 342 -5.94 -21.88 11.73
C ARG A 342 -5.04 -22.51 10.66
N LEU A 343 -4.92 -21.92 9.48
CA LEU A 343 -4.02 -22.38 8.41
C LEU A 343 -2.57 -22.39 8.86
N TYR A 344 -2.09 -21.33 9.52
CA TYR A 344 -0.75 -21.27 10.11
C TYR A 344 -0.53 -22.34 11.18
N HIS A 345 -1.52 -22.57 12.04
CA HIS A 345 -1.45 -23.64 13.04
C HIS A 345 -1.36 -25.02 12.38
N TRP A 346 -2.19 -25.29 11.37
CA TRP A 346 -2.13 -26.52 10.58
C TRP A 346 -0.83 -26.69 9.83
N GLN A 347 -0.29 -25.63 9.22
CA GLN A 347 1.03 -25.64 8.58
C GLN A 347 2.14 -25.89 9.60
N SER A 348 2.06 -25.34 10.81
CA SER A 348 3.00 -25.61 11.88
C SER A 348 2.98 -27.07 12.32
N ILE A 349 1.78 -27.66 12.48
CA ILE A 349 1.62 -29.09 12.79
C ILE A 349 2.17 -29.92 11.62
N HIS A 350 1.81 -29.59 10.39
CA HIS A 350 2.27 -30.30 9.19
C HIS A 350 3.79 -30.25 9.06
N ASN A 351 4.41 -29.10 9.26
CA ASN A 351 5.87 -28.93 9.28
C ASN A 351 6.51 -29.71 10.43
N SER A 352 5.90 -29.73 11.61
CA SER A 352 6.38 -30.54 12.74
C SER A 352 6.34 -32.03 12.43
N VAL A 353 5.24 -32.52 11.86
CA VAL A 353 5.09 -33.93 11.46
C VAL A 353 6.04 -34.28 10.32
N LEU A 354 6.18 -33.43 9.30
CA LEU A 354 7.16 -33.61 8.23
C LEU A 354 8.58 -33.64 8.77
N ASN A 355 8.93 -32.76 9.72
CA ASN A 355 10.25 -32.76 10.35
C ASN A 355 10.50 -34.03 11.17
N GLN A 356 9.47 -34.57 11.83
CA GLN A 356 9.57 -35.87 12.52
C GLN A 356 9.74 -37.02 11.53
N ILE A 357 8.97 -37.05 10.43
CA ILE A 357 9.11 -38.04 9.36
C ILE A 357 10.50 -37.96 8.73
N LEU A 358 10.98 -36.76 8.41
CA LEU A 358 12.32 -36.53 7.89
C LEU A 358 13.41 -36.93 8.90
N ALA A 359 13.21 -36.70 10.20
CA ALA A 359 14.12 -37.15 11.24
C ALA A 359 14.19 -38.68 11.32
N VAL A 360 13.04 -39.36 11.23
CA VAL A 360 12.97 -40.82 11.17
C VAL A 360 13.60 -41.35 9.88
N GLN A 361 13.36 -40.71 8.73
CA GLN A 361 14.00 -41.07 7.46
C GLN A 361 15.52 -40.85 7.50
N ARG A 362 16.00 -39.78 8.14
CA ARG A 362 17.43 -39.53 8.35
C ARG A 362 18.05 -40.56 9.27
N LEU A 363 17.38 -40.92 10.36
CA LEU A 363 17.82 -42.00 11.26
C LEU A 363 17.84 -43.34 10.54
N HIS A 364 16.79 -43.67 9.78
CA HIS A 364 16.72 -44.85 8.95
C HIS A 364 17.83 -44.85 7.88
N HIS A 365 18.11 -43.72 7.25
CA HIS A 365 19.18 -43.58 6.26
C HIS A 365 20.57 -43.73 6.90
N VAL A 366 20.80 -43.20 8.10
CA VAL A 366 22.05 -43.38 8.84
C VAL A 366 22.25 -44.82 9.29
N VAL A 367 21.18 -45.50 9.74
CA VAL A 367 21.20 -46.93 10.09
C VAL A 367 21.42 -47.79 8.85
N TYR A 368 20.76 -47.47 7.74
CA TYR A 368 20.89 -48.15 6.45
C TYR A 368 22.30 -47.97 5.84
N LEU A 369 22.87 -46.77 5.89
CA LEU A 369 24.23 -46.47 5.47
C LEU A 369 25.30 -47.15 6.33
N ARG A 370 24.99 -47.50 7.59
CA ARG A 370 25.87 -48.31 8.45
C ARG A 370 25.77 -49.82 8.18
N MET A 371 24.69 -50.30 7.56
CA MET A 371 24.46 -51.73 7.34
C MET A 371 24.72 -52.19 5.89
N VAL A 372 24.80 -51.29 4.92
CA VAL A 372 24.95 -51.65 3.51
C VAL A 372 26.21 -51.04 2.92
N SER A 373 27.14 -51.92 2.53
CA SER A 373 28.29 -51.64 1.67
C SER A 373 27.84 -50.87 0.42
N LEU A 374 28.37 -49.64 0.25
CA LEU A 374 28.36 -48.79 -0.96
C LEU A 374 27.05 -48.68 -1.76
N PRO A 375 26.20 -47.67 -1.48
CA PRO A 375 25.19 -47.17 -2.40
C PRO A 375 25.70 -45.97 -3.23
N PRO A 376 25.00 -45.60 -4.32
CA PRO A 376 25.38 -44.49 -5.21
C PRO A 376 25.38 -43.13 -4.47
N PRO A 377 26.09 -42.12 -5.01
CA PRO A 377 26.23 -40.82 -4.35
C PRO A 377 24.86 -40.17 -4.08
N THR A 378 24.68 -39.65 -2.87
CA THR A 378 23.52 -38.84 -2.49
C THR A 378 23.34 -37.65 -3.46
N PRO A 379 22.11 -37.11 -3.63
CA PRO A 379 21.84 -36.00 -4.56
C PRO A 379 22.78 -34.79 -4.39
N GLN A 380 23.23 -34.56 -3.15
CA GLN A 380 24.19 -33.52 -2.81
C GLN A 380 25.62 -33.85 -3.29
N ALA A 381 26.06 -35.11 -3.19
CA ALA A 381 27.35 -35.55 -3.72
C ALA A 381 27.39 -35.44 -5.26
N ALA A 382 26.32 -35.81 -5.96
CA ALA A 382 26.22 -35.63 -7.40
C ALA A 382 26.31 -34.14 -7.81
N THR A 383 25.63 -33.26 -7.07
CA THR A 383 25.68 -31.80 -7.29
C THR A 383 27.10 -31.25 -7.13
N LEU A 384 27.85 -31.71 -6.12
CA LEU A 384 29.23 -31.29 -5.89
C LEU A 384 30.19 -31.79 -6.97
N VAL A 385 29.95 -32.98 -7.51
CA VAL A 385 30.68 -33.50 -8.67
C VAL A 385 30.45 -32.61 -9.90
N THR A 386 29.19 -32.24 -10.18
CA THR A 386 28.87 -31.33 -11.28
C THR A 386 29.51 -29.95 -11.10
N LEU A 387 29.43 -29.37 -9.90
CA LEU A 387 30.06 -28.08 -9.60
C LEU A 387 31.58 -28.14 -9.76
N THR A 388 32.21 -29.25 -9.37
CA THR A 388 33.65 -29.46 -9.56
C THR A 388 33.98 -29.55 -11.04
N ALA A 389 33.24 -30.33 -11.82
CA ALA A 389 33.43 -30.44 -13.27
C ALA A 389 33.25 -29.10 -14.01
N LEU A 390 32.30 -28.26 -13.58
CA LEU A 390 32.16 -26.90 -14.11
C LEU A 390 33.37 -26.02 -13.74
N ALA A 391 33.86 -26.13 -12.50
CA ALA A 391 35.01 -25.36 -12.05
C ALA A 391 36.33 -25.77 -12.69
N ASP A 392 36.45 -27.02 -13.16
CA ASP A 392 37.62 -27.47 -13.92
C ASP A 392 37.61 -26.95 -15.36
N LYS A 393 36.42 -26.64 -15.91
CA LYS A 393 36.23 -26.13 -17.28
C LYS A 393 36.25 -24.60 -17.40
N HIS A 394 35.84 -23.89 -16.35
CA HIS A 394 35.61 -22.44 -16.37
C HIS A 394 36.41 -21.73 -15.27
N ILE A 395 36.69 -20.43 -15.45
CA ILE A 395 37.41 -19.65 -14.43
C ILE A 395 36.43 -19.27 -13.33
N PHE A 396 36.56 -19.86 -12.15
CA PHE A 396 35.79 -19.47 -10.97
C PHE A 396 36.54 -18.41 -10.16
N ILE A 397 35.79 -17.40 -9.71
CA ILE A 397 36.28 -16.33 -8.82
C ILE A 397 35.30 -16.19 -7.66
N GLU A 398 35.76 -16.47 -6.44
CA GLU A 398 34.99 -16.29 -5.22
C GLU A 398 35.11 -14.83 -4.74
N TYR A 399 33.98 -14.14 -4.60
CA TYR A 399 33.95 -12.74 -4.16
C TYR A 399 33.19 -12.56 -2.82
N PRO A 400 33.82 -11.90 -1.82
CA PRO A 400 35.06 -11.14 -1.87
C PRO A 400 36.31 -12.01 -1.96
N LEU A 401 37.35 -11.50 -2.63
CA LEU A 401 38.64 -12.20 -2.72
C LEU A 401 39.26 -12.39 -1.33
N ALA A 402 39.96 -13.52 -1.12
CA ALA A 402 40.69 -13.78 0.11
C ALA A 402 41.81 -12.75 0.36
N THR A 403 42.44 -12.26 -0.71
CA THR A 403 43.46 -11.22 -0.64
C THR A 403 42.83 -9.82 -0.80
N PRO A 404 43.15 -8.87 0.09
CA PRO A 404 42.68 -7.49 -0.05
C PRO A 404 43.22 -6.82 -1.32
N PHE A 405 42.42 -5.94 -1.93
CA PHE A 405 42.88 -5.12 -3.04
C PHE A 405 43.98 -4.17 -2.60
N THR A 406 44.99 -4.01 -3.45
CA THR A 406 46.07 -3.02 -3.31
C THR A 406 46.03 -2.07 -4.51
N CYS A 407 46.86 -1.03 -4.54
CA CYS A 407 46.97 -0.18 -5.72
C CYS A 407 47.26 -0.98 -7.01
N ALA A 408 48.05 -2.04 -6.93
CA ALA A 408 48.37 -2.91 -8.08
C ALA A 408 47.17 -3.72 -8.61
N SER A 409 46.06 -3.76 -7.88
CA SER A 409 44.82 -4.41 -8.33
C SER A 409 44.04 -3.60 -9.36
N PHE A 410 44.45 -2.37 -9.65
CA PHE A 410 43.73 -1.42 -10.51
C PHE A 410 44.58 -0.98 -11.70
N GLN A 411 43.93 -0.76 -12.83
CA GLN A 411 44.56 -0.18 -14.02
C GLN A 411 44.01 1.23 -14.29
N VAL A 412 44.84 2.11 -14.85
CA VAL A 412 44.36 3.40 -15.35
C VAL A 412 43.28 3.15 -16.41
N ASP A 413 42.27 4.01 -16.42
CA ASP A 413 41.06 3.91 -17.22
C ASP A 413 40.07 2.79 -16.84
N GLU A 414 40.37 1.98 -15.83
CA GLU A 414 39.46 0.95 -15.34
C GLU A 414 38.24 1.53 -14.62
N LEU A 415 37.07 0.94 -14.87
CA LEU A 415 35.84 1.28 -14.16
C LEU A 415 35.76 0.51 -12.83
N VAL A 416 35.57 1.25 -11.75
CA VAL A 416 35.51 0.74 -10.38
C VAL A 416 34.23 1.20 -9.69
N TYR A 417 33.80 0.45 -8.67
CA TYR A 417 32.71 0.87 -7.79
C TYR A 417 33.22 1.24 -6.41
N VAL A 418 32.77 2.39 -5.89
CA VAL A 418 33.21 2.92 -4.60
C VAL A 418 32.22 2.53 -3.51
N SER A 419 32.65 1.78 -2.52
CA SER A 419 31.86 1.39 -1.34
C SER A 419 32.05 2.35 -0.17
N THR A 420 31.04 2.44 0.71
CA THR A 420 31.15 3.19 1.97
C THR A 420 32.20 2.59 2.89
N SER A 421 32.87 3.44 3.68
CA SER A 421 33.39 2.95 4.96
C SER A 421 32.27 2.82 5.96
N THR A 422 32.27 1.74 6.73
CA THR A 422 31.81 1.78 8.11
C THR A 422 32.68 2.81 8.84
N GLY A 423 32.24 4.08 8.86
CA GLY A 423 32.92 5.10 9.65
C GLY A 423 32.94 4.64 11.11
N LYS A 424 34.08 4.80 11.80
CA LYS A 424 34.09 4.71 13.27
C LYS A 424 32.96 5.60 13.78
N VAL A 425 32.07 5.04 14.59
CA VAL A 425 31.08 5.80 15.36
C VAL A 425 31.86 6.88 16.13
N LYS A 426 31.80 8.13 15.67
CA LYS A 426 32.30 9.26 16.45
C LYS A 426 31.44 9.30 17.70
N LYS A 427 32.03 9.05 18.87
CA LYS A 427 31.44 9.50 20.14
C LYS A 427 31.47 11.03 20.08
N SER A 428 30.39 11.67 19.66
CA SER A 428 30.23 13.12 19.83
C SER A 428 29.83 13.40 21.28
N HIS A 429 30.55 14.33 21.91
CA HIS A 429 30.10 14.98 23.14
C HIS A 429 28.96 15.97 22.81
N PRO A 430 28.01 16.21 23.73
CA PRO A 430 26.85 17.04 23.46
C PRO A 430 27.15 18.51 23.82
N ALA A 431 27.95 19.19 23.00
CA ALA A 431 28.03 20.65 22.95
C ALA A 431 28.94 21.02 21.78
N ASP A 432 28.53 21.98 20.96
CA ASP A 432 29.15 22.42 19.71
C ASP A 432 29.10 21.45 18.52
N ASP A 433 28.00 21.52 17.77
CA ASP A 433 28.01 21.31 16.33
C ASP A 433 26.98 22.24 15.67
N THR A 434 27.32 23.53 15.56
CA THR A 434 26.71 24.47 14.60
C THR A 434 27.54 24.53 13.31
N SER A 435 27.92 23.36 12.80
CA SER A 435 28.39 23.23 11.42
C SER A 435 27.76 21.99 10.79
N ASN A 436 26.74 22.22 9.95
CA ASN A 436 26.23 21.25 8.98
C ASN A 436 27.35 20.89 8.00
N GLY A 437 28.23 19.96 8.39
CA GLY A 437 29.24 19.33 7.57
C GLY A 437 28.79 17.94 7.15
N THR A 438 27.68 17.85 6.41
CA THR A 438 27.17 16.61 5.82
C THR A 438 28.10 16.18 4.68
N SER A 439 29.22 15.53 5.01
CA SER A 439 30.02 14.81 4.01
C SER A 439 29.36 13.46 3.69
N THR A 440 28.12 13.47 3.22
CA THR A 440 27.39 12.34 2.60
C THR A 440 27.86 12.13 1.15
N GLY A 441 29.15 12.34 0.89
CA GLY A 441 29.68 12.46 -0.47
C GLY A 441 29.85 11.11 -1.15
N ARG A 442 29.00 10.83 -2.15
CA ARG A 442 29.28 10.01 -3.36
C ARG A 442 29.82 8.58 -3.20
N LEU A 443 29.85 8.05 -1.99
CA LEU A 443 30.02 6.62 -1.74
C LEU A 443 28.83 5.91 -2.43
N PHE A 444 29.05 4.78 -3.09
CA PHE A 444 28.10 4.03 -3.96
C PHE A 444 28.01 4.44 -5.45
N ALA A 445 28.95 5.23 -5.97
CA ALA A 445 28.99 5.56 -7.40
C ALA A 445 30.05 4.77 -8.19
N ARG A 446 29.80 4.61 -9.49
CA ARG A 446 30.78 4.12 -10.46
C ARG A 446 31.77 5.25 -10.76
N GLY A 447 33.06 4.94 -10.71
CA GLY A 447 34.15 5.86 -11.05
C GLY A 447 35.12 5.22 -12.03
N LYS A 448 35.99 6.04 -12.62
CA LYS A 448 37.06 5.65 -13.53
C LYS A 448 38.40 5.89 -12.84
N VAL A 449 39.31 4.93 -12.86
CA VAL A 449 40.65 5.09 -12.28
C VAL A 449 41.46 6.03 -13.16
N VAL A 450 42.02 7.08 -12.56
CA VAL A 450 42.85 8.09 -13.23
C VAL A 450 44.33 7.91 -12.89
N ASP A 451 44.63 7.53 -11.65
CA ASP A 451 46.01 7.33 -11.19
C ASP A 451 46.07 6.29 -10.07
N VAL A 452 47.16 5.53 -10.05
CA VAL A 452 47.39 4.43 -9.12
C VAL A 452 48.63 4.77 -8.29
N ALA A 453 48.43 4.99 -6.98
CA ALA A 453 49.46 5.44 -6.05
C ALA A 453 50.12 6.78 -6.42
N PRO A 454 49.35 7.88 -6.56
CA PRO A 454 49.92 9.20 -6.82
C PRO A 454 50.95 9.57 -5.74
N PRO A 455 52.08 10.21 -6.07
CA PRO A 455 53.15 10.52 -5.12
C PRO A 455 52.67 11.28 -3.87
N GLN A 456 51.66 12.12 -4.03
CA GLN A 456 51.06 12.92 -2.95
C GLN A 456 50.13 12.11 -2.03
N TYR A 457 49.63 10.95 -2.48
CA TYR A 457 48.75 10.06 -1.72
C TYR A 457 49.17 8.59 -1.90
N PRO A 458 50.30 8.17 -1.30
CA PRO A 458 50.78 6.81 -1.42
C PRO A 458 49.74 5.81 -0.90
N GLY A 459 49.59 4.69 -1.62
CA GLY A 459 48.61 3.65 -1.25
C GLY A 459 47.14 4.03 -1.51
N ARG A 460 46.88 5.11 -2.25
CA ARG A 460 45.54 5.49 -2.72
C ARG A 460 45.40 5.29 -4.22
N VAL A 461 44.16 5.15 -4.68
CA VAL A 461 43.80 5.14 -6.09
C VAL A 461 42.97 6.39 -6.36
N LYS A 462 43.42 7.21 -7.30
CA LYS A 462 42.66 8.38 -7.75
C LYS A 462 41.59 7.91 -8.73
N ILE A 463 40.35 8.23 -8.43
CA ILE A 463 39.20 7.93 -9.27
C ILE A 463 38.51 9.23 -9.67
N GLU A 464 37.87 9.22 -10.83
CA GLU A 464 37.03 10.32 -11.35
C GLU A 464 35.61 9.80 -11.60
N TYR A 465 34.61 10.56 -11.16
CA TYR A 465 33.21 10.25 -11.36
C TYR A 465 32.69 10.90 -12.66
N LYS A 466 31.50 10.48 -13.12
CA LYS A 466 30.88 10.98 -14.36
C LYS A 466 30.68 12.50 -14.38
N ASP A 467 30.57 13.14 -13.21
CA ASP A 467 30.44 14.59 -13.06
C ASP A 467 31.78 15.35 -13.08
N GLY A 468 32.88 14.66 -13.38
CA GLY A 468 34.24 15.23 -13.44
C GLY A 468 34.90 15.41 -12.06
N SER A 469 34.21 15.08 -10.97
CA SER A 469 34.82 15.16 -9.64
C SER A 469 35.78 14.00 -9.41
N ALA A 470 36.87 14.24 -8.68
CA ALA A 470 37.89 13.24 -8.38
C ALA A 470 38.02 12.95 -6.88
N TYR A 471 38.39 11.71 -6.54
CA TYR A 471 38.57 11.25 -5.16
C TYR A 471 39.74 10.28 -5.03
N HIS A 472 40.50 10.37 -3.94
CA HIS A 472 41.60 9.44 -3.64
C HIS A 472 41.10 8.35 -2.68
N ALA A 473 40.69 7.22 -3.25
CA ALA A 473 40.09 6.11 -2.51
C ALA A 473 41.15 5.15 -1.94
N ASN A 474 40.81 4.53 -0.80
CA ASN A 474 41.52 3.33 -0.35
C ASN A 474 41.19 2.16 -1.29
N PRO A 475 42.17 1.39 -1.79
CA PRO A 475 41.94 0.14 -2.53
C PRO A 475 40.85 -0.76 -1.94
N SER A 476 40.79 -0.90 -0.61
CA SER A 476 39.77 -1.74 0.06
C SER A 476 38.33 -1.24 -0.09
N ARG A 477 38.14 0.01 -0.52
CA ARG A 477 36.82 0.60 -0.80
C ARG A 477 36.41 0.46 -2.26
N LEU A 478 37.31 0.00 -3.13
CA LEU A 478 37.06 -0.12 -4.56
C LEU A 478 36.81 -1.59 -4.94
N THR A 479 35.82 -1.81 -5.79
CA THR A 479 35.62 -3.09 -6.47
C THR A 479 36.09 -2.96 -7.92
N PRO A 480 37.17 -3.65 -8.34
CA PRO A 480 37.66 -3.62 -9.72
C PRO A 480 36.88 -4.56 -10.65
N ARG A 481 37.24 -4.56 -11.93
CA ARG A 481 36.83 -5.60 -12.87
C ARG A 481 37.65 -6.86 -12.60
N LEU A 482 37.02 -7.88 -12.03
CA LEU A 482 37.65 -9.12 -11.58
C LEU A 482 37.91 -10.07 -12.74
N PHE A 483 36.98 -10.16 -13.67
CA PHE A 483 37.10 -11.00 -14.84
C PHE A 483 37.32 -10.16 -16.10
N ARG A 484 38.42 -10.42 -16.79
CA ARG A 484 38.78 -9.80 -18.07
C ARG A 484 38.94 -10.92 -19.09
N PRO A 485 37.99 -11.10 -20.01
CA PRO A 485 38.16 -12.09 -21.07
C PRO A 485 39.37 -11.69 -21.92
N ASN A 486 40.27 -12.64 -22.16
CA ASN A 486 41.37 -12.40 -23.11
C ASN A 486 40.80 -12.38 -24.53
N ALA A 487 41.23 -11.42 -25.34
CA ALA A 487 40.81 -11.34 -26.74
C ALA A 487 41.16 -12.67 -27.45
N GLY A 488 40.14 -13.41 -27.89
CA GLY A 488 40.29 -14.70 -28.56
C GLY A 488 40.22 -15.95 -27.66
N SER A 489 40.10 -15.82 -26.32
CA SER A 489 39.85 -16.98 -25.47
C SER A 489 38.35 -17.27 -25.38
N ALA A 490 37.93 -18.51 -25.65
CA ALA A 490 36.56 -18.98 -25.40
C ALA A 490 36.28 -19.25 -23.90
N GLN A 491 37.08 -18.68 -23.00
CA GLN A 491 37.04 -19.01 -21.59
C GLN A 491 35.97 -18.17 -20.90
N VAL A 492 35.00 -18.84 -20.29
CA VAL A 492 33.92 -18.21 -19.55
C VAL A 492 34.34 -18.02 -18.08
N GLY A 493 34.14 -16.82 -17.55
CA GLY A 493 34.31 -16.52 -16.13
C GLY A 493 33.03 -16.78 -15.34
N VAL A 494 33.17 -17.25 -14.11
CA VAL A 494 32.08 -17.43 -13.15
C VAL A 494 32.47 -16.75 -11.84
N ILE A 495 31.80 -15.64 -11.50
CA ILE A 495 32.01 -14.95 -10.22
C ILE A 495 30.91 -15.37 -9.25
N VAL A 496 31.29 -15.95 -8.12
CA VAL A 496 30.33 -16.41 -7.10
C VAL A 496 30.39 -15.51 -5.88
N THR A 497 29.25 -15.07 -5.36
CA THR A 497 29.17 -14.29 -4.12
C THR A 497 28.01 -14.72 -3.22
N ALA A 498 28.15 -14.52 -1.91
CA ALA A 498 27.09 -14.88 -0.95
C ALA A 498 26.08 -13.76 -0.70
N LYS A 499 26.46 -12.49 -0.91
CA LYS A 499 25.68 -11.32 -0.50
C LYS A 499 25.09 -10.57 -1.68
N THR A 500 23.85 -10.09 -1.53
CA THR A 500 23.14 -9.30 -2.55
C THR A 500 23.82 -7.95 -2.82
N ASP A 501 24.42 -7.31 -1.81
CA ASP A 501 25.13 -6.06 -2.02
C ASP A 501 26.40 -6.26 -2.88
N HIS A 502 27.13 -7.35 -2.66
CA HIS A 502 28.26 -7.74 -3.49
C HIS A 502 27.83 -8.06 -4.93
N TYR A 503 26.76 -8.83 -5.08
CA TYR A 503 26.19 -9.18 -6.39
C TYR A 503 25.86 -7.93 -7.22
N ARG A 504 25.16 -6.96 -6.63
CA ARG A 504 24.80 -5.69 -7.29
C ARG A 504 26.03 -4.82 -7.61
N ARG A 505 27.06 -4.83 -6.77
CA ARG A 505 28.34 -4.15 -7.05
C ARG A 505 29.08 -4.80 -8.22
N LEU A 506 29.09 -6.13 -8.27
CA LEU A 506 29.69 -6.88 -9.37
C LEU A 506 28.95 -6.58 -10.68
N ALA A 507 27.62 -6.55 -10.69
CA ALA A 507 26.84 -6.12 -11.86
C ALA A 507 27.30 -4.76 -12.40
N ARG A 508 27.55 -3.77 -11.53
CA ARG A 508 27.99 -2.43 -11.96
C ARG A 508 29.44 -2.34 -12.43
N THR A 509 30.30 -3.29 -12.06
CA THR A 509 31.75 -3.25 -12.33
C THR A 509 32.18 -4.17 -13.46
N GLN A 510 31.53 -5.32 -13.59
CA GLN A 510 31.89 -6.32 -14.61
C GLN A 510 31.19 -6.08 -15.95
N ILE A 511 30.15 -5.22 -15.97
CA ILE A 511 29.34 -4.91 -17.15
C ILE A 511 29.76 -3.55 -17.74
N THR A 512 29.89 -3.53 -19.06
CA THR A 512 30.27 -2.38 -19.89
C THR A 512 29.13 -2.01 -20.83
N SER A 513 29.16 -0.83 -21.44
CA SER A 513 28.06 -0.34 -22.29
C SER A 513 27.84 -1.14 -23.59
N THR A 514 28.75 -2.04 -23.94
CA THR A 514 28.66 -2.91 -25.12
C THR A 514 28.07 -4.29 -24.82
N ASP A 515 27.78 -4.57 -23.56
CA ASP A 515 27.26 -5.88 -23.14
C ASP A 515 25.75 -6.01 -23.37
N ILE A 516 25.31 -7.25 -23.62
CA ILE A 516 23.90 -7.65 -23.62
C ILE A 516 23.71 -8.57 -22.42
N VAL A 517 22.76 -8.26 -21.56
CA VAL A 517 22.71 -8.80 -20.20
C VAL A 517 21.38 -9.47 -19.92
N LEU A 518 21.44 -10.68 -19.37
CA LEU A 518 20.28 -11.37 -18.81
C LEU A 518 20.45 -11.53 -17.29
N GLU A 519 19.44 -11.13 -16.53
CA GLU A 519 19.35 -11.45 -15.10
C GLU A 519 18.28 -12.52 -14.86
N ILE A 520 18.67 -13.65 -14.30
CA ILE A 520 17.82 -14.76 -13.91
C ILE A 520 17.52 -14.67 -12.41
N GLY A 521 16.25 -14.63 -12.05
CA GLY A 521 15.78 -14.33 -10.69
C GLY A 521 15.79 -12.84 -10.40
N CYS A 522 15.19 -12.03 -11.28
CA CYS A 522 15.24 -10.57 -11.17
C CYS A 522 14.34 -10.00 -10.06
N ASP A 523 13.41 -10.80 -9.51
CA ASP A 523 12.48 -10.39 -8.46
C ASP A 523 11.77 -9.06 -8.82
N LEU A 524 11.93 -8.01 -8.02
CA LEU A 524 11.33 -6.69 -8.25
C LEU A 524 12.07 -5.82 -9.29
N GLY A 525 13.10 -6.33 -9.97
CA GLY A 525 13.76 -5.67 -11.12
C GLY A 525 14.79 -4.58 -10.80
N ILE A 526 15.17 -4.40 -9.53
CA ILE A 526 16.07 -3.30 -9.11
C ILE A 526 17.48 -3.43 -9.72
N THR A 527 17.99 -4.66 -9.87
CA THR A 527 19.32 -4.90 -10.46
C THR A 527 19.28 -4.68 -11.97
N VAL A 528 18.27 -5.21 -12.66
CA VAL A 528 17.97 -4.93 -14.09
C VAL A 528 17.99 -3.42 -14.38
N ASP A 529 17.23 -2.63 -13.61
CA ASP A 529 17.17 -1.18 -13.81
C ASP A 529 18.54 -0.50 -13.60
N SER A 530 19.30 -0.94 -12.59
CA SER A 530 20.67 -0.47 -12.36
C SER A 530 21.63 -0.79 -13.51
N ILE A 531 21.41 -1.92 -14.20
CA ILE A 531 22.21 -2.34 -15.37
C ILE A 531 21.74 -1.59 -16.62
N ALA A 532 20.45 -1.29 -16.76
CA ALA A 532 19.89 -0.53 -17.87
C ALA A 532 20.54 0.85 -18.03
N ASP A 533 20.92 1.50 -16.92
CA ASP A 533 21.68 2.76 -16.93
C ASP A 533 23.11 2.62 -17.54
N ILE A 534 23.62 1.39 -17.65
CA ILE A 534 24.96 1.09 -18.18
C ILE A 534 24.90 0.66 -19.65
N VAL A 535 24.05 -0.32 -19.97
CA VAL A 535 23.98 -0.96 -21.31
C VAL A 535 22.90 -0.38 -22.20
N GLY A 536 21.98 0.41 -21.65
CA GLY A 536 20.75 0.84 -22.29
C GLY A 536 19.60 -0.15 -22.03
N PRO A 537 18.35 0.32 -21.88
CA PRO A 537 17.22 -0.54 -21.51
C PRO A 537 16.91 -1.67 -22.51
N SER A 538 17.30 -1.53 -23.78
CA SER A 538 17.12 -2.55 -24.82
C SER A 538 18.08 -3.74 -24.69
N ASN A 539 19.19 -3.55 -23.97
CA ASN A 539 20.28 -4.52 -23.86
C ASN A 539 20.31 -5.26 -22.50
N VAL A 540 19.24 -5.13 -21.71
CA VAL A 540 19.09 -5.86 -20.45
C VAL A 540 17.70 -6.47 -20.34
N ILE A 541 17.65 -7.73 -19.91
CA ILE A 541 16.41 -8.47 -19.73
C ILE A 541 16.39 -9.07 -18.32
N GLY A 542 15.31 -8.84 -17.58
CA GLY A 542 15.02 -9.53 -16.32
C GLY A 542 14.11 -10.72 -16.53
N VAL A 543 14.44 -11.85 -15.92
CA VAL A 543 13.61 -13.06 -15.88
C VAL A 543 13.31 -13.44 -14.45
N ASP A 544 12.04 -13.73 -14.16
CA ASP A 544 11.62 -14.35 -12.91
C ASP A 544 10.44 -15.28 -13.15
N LYS A 545 10.25 -16.27 -12.29
CA LYS A 545 9.10 -17.19 -12.35
C LYS A 545 7.85 -16.63 -11.68
N SER A 546 8.00 -15.61 -10.84
CA SER A 546 6.90 -15.04 -10.06
C SER A 546 6.16 -13.99 -10.89
N HIS A 547 4.91 -14.30 -11.23
CA HIS A 547 4.00 -13.37 -11.89
C HIS A 547 3.92 -12.03 -11.15
N ASP A 548 3.67 -12.06 -9.84
CA ASP A 548 3.53 -10.85 -9.01
C ASP A 548 4.81 -9.99 -9.04
N SER A 549 5.98 -10.62 -8.95
CA SER A 549 7.26 -9.91 -8.95
C SER A 549 7.53 -9.25 -10.30
N ILE A 550 7.25 -9.96 -11.40
CA ILE A 550 7.36 -9.43 -12.77
C ILE A 550 6.39 -8.26 -12.99
N GLN A 551 5.16 -8.36 -12.49
CA GLN A 551 4.20 -7.27 -12.62
C GLN A 551 4.67 -6.01 -11.88
N ILE A 552 5.13 -6.17 -10.63
CA ILE A 552 5.70 -5.07 -9.85
C ILE A 552 6.95 -4.48 -10.53
N ALA A 553 7.81 -5.33 -11.11
CA ALA A 553 9.01 -4.89 -11.82
C ALA A 553 8.66 -4.06 -13.07
N LYS A 554 7.66 -4.50 -13.85
CA LYS A 554 7.15 -3.75 -15.02
C LYS A 554 6.54 -2.41 -14.63
N ASP A 555 5.77 -2.38 -13.55
CA ASP A 555 5.13 -1.16 -13.07
C ASP A 555 6.16 -0.17 -12.49
N SER A 556 7.18 -0.68 -11.79
CA SER A 556 8.22 0.14 -11.18
C SER A 556 9.27 0.65 -12.18
N TYR A 557 9.57 -0.16 -13.21
CA TYR A 557 10.63 0.12 -14.18
C TYR A 557 10.13 -0.10 -15.62
N PRO A 558 9.17 0.70 -16.12
CA PRO A 558 8.50 0.46 -17.40
C PRO A 558 9.41 0.58 -18.63
N ARG A 559 10.61 1.17 -18.47
CA ARG A 559 11.63 1.25 -19.52
C ARG A 559 12.37 -0.07 -19.75
N CYS A 560 12.38 -0.97 -18.77
CA CYS A 560 13.14 -2.21 -18.77
C CYS A 560 12.29 -3.38 -19.28
N ARG A 561 12.96 -4.37 -19.88
CA ARG A 561 12.29 -5.58 -20.37
C ARG A 561 12.28 -6.66 -19.28
N PHE A 562 11.09 -7.13 -18.92
CA PHE A 562 10.89 -8.23 -17.96
C PHE A 562 10.06 -9.36 -18.58
N VAL A 563 10.48 -10.60 -18.35
CA VAL A 563 9.86 -11.81 -18.88
C VAL A 563 9.53 -12.76 -17.72
N GLU A 564 8.28 -13.18 -17.63
CA GLU A 564 7.87 -14.24 -16.71
C GLU A 564 8.25 -15.60 -17.32
N MET A 565 9.14 -16.35 -16.66
CA MET A 565 9.61 -17.64 -17.15
C MET A 565 10.18 -18.50 -16.02
N ASP A 566 9.82 -19.78 -15.99
CA ASP A 566 10.51 -20.79 -15.18
C ASP A 566 11.63 -21.45 -15.99
N ILE A 567 12.87 -21.03 -15.73
CA ILE A 567 14.07 -21.49 -16.45
C ILE A 567 14.29 -23.00 -16.44
N PHE A 568 13.72 -23.74 -15.49
CA PHE A 568 13.87 -25.20 -15.40
C PHE A 568 12.86 -25.96 -16.26
N HIS A 569 11.74 -25.31 -16.61
CA HIS A 569 10.69 -25.89 -17.46
C HIS A 569 10.71 -25.31 -18.89
N SER A 570 11.36 -24.15 -19.09
CA SER A 570 11.45 -23.44 -20.37
C SER A 570 12.90 -23.29 -20.84
N ARG A 571 13.63 -24.42 -20.92
CA ARG A 571 15.06 -24.42 -21.26
C ARG A 571 15.34 -23.81 -22.64
N ASP A 572 14.59 -24.23 -23.66
CA ASP A 572 14.83 -23.78 -25.04
C ASP A 572 14.50 -22.29 -25.19
N ASP A 573 13.45 -21.82 -24.51
CA ASP A 573 13.08 -20.41 -24.48
C ASP A 573 14.16 -19.56 -23.78
N LEU A 574 14.74 -20.05 -22.68
CA LEU A 574 15.87 -19.39 -22.03
C LEU A 574 17.07 -19.27 -22.97
N ILE A 575 17.43 -20.36 -23.66
CA ILE A 575 18.55 -20.37 -24.60
C ILE A 575 18.29 -19.40 -25.76
N ALA A 576 17.07 -19.39 -26.31
CA ALA A 576 16.68 -18.46 -27.36
C ALA A 576 16.73 -17.00 -26.88
N LEU A 577 16.25 -16.73 -25.67
CA LEU A 577 16.29 -15.39 -25.06
C LEU A 577 17.73 -14.92 -24.77
N ALA A 578 18.60 -15.84 -24.38
CA ALA A 578 19.99 -15.58 -24.04
C ALA A 578 20.97 -15.68 -25.23
N ALA A 579 20.48 -15.97 -26.44
CA ALA A 579 21.32 -16.28 -27.61
C ALA A 579 22.35 -15.19 -27.94
N ASP A 580 21.98 -13.92 -27.71
CA ASP A 580 22.84 -12.75 -27.94
C ASP A 580 23.47 -12.18 -26.66
N CYS A 581 23.16 -12.73 -25.49
CA CYS A 581 23.67 -12.22 -24.23
C CYS A 581 25.17 -12.50 -24.09
N THR A 582 25.93 -11.48 -23.70
CA THR A 582 27.35 -11.58 -23.35
C THR A 582 27.53 -11.84 -21.86
N LYS A 583 26.62 -11.34 -21.01
CA LYS A 583 26.67 -11.50 -19.55
C LYS A 583 25.38 -12.12 -19.02
N VAL A 584 25.52 -13.02 -18.06
CA VAL A 584 24.37 -13.56 -17.31
C VAL A 584 24.58 -13.37 -15.82
N LEU A 585 23.53 -12.94 -15.13
CA LEU A 585 23.52 -12.87 -13.67
C LEU A 585 22.45 -13.82 -13.13
N ILE A 586 22.74 -14.48 -12.01
CA ILE A 586 21.88 -15.49 -11.41
C ILE A 586 21.69 -15.17 -9.92
N ASP A 587 20.48 -14.75 -9.54
CA ASP A 587 20.02 -14.61 -8.15
C ASP A 587 18.63 -15.23 -7.96
N ILE A 588 18.52 -16.53 -8.17
CA ILE A 588 17.26 -17.27 -7.98
C ILE A 588 16.91 -17.53 -6.50
N ASN A 589 17.49 -16.79 -5.55
CA ASN A 589 17.70 -17.30 -4.19
C ASN A 589 16.98 -16.53 -3.06
N GLY A 590 15.73 -16.95 -2.82
CA GLY A 590 14.99 -16.76 -1.56
C GLY A 590 14.87 -18.02 -0.67
N ASN A 591 15.03 -19.24 -1.21
CA ASN A 591 14.98 -20.55 -0.51
C ASN A 591 15.55 -21.73 -1.34
N ARG A 592 16.31 -21.48 -2.43
CA ARG A 592 16.74 -22.53 -3.35
C ARG A 592 18.07 -23.16 -2.90
N LEU A 593 18.06 -24.48 -2.76
CA LEU A 593 19.25 -25.27 -2.41
C LEU A 593 20.27 -25.28 -3.56
N LEU A 594 21.53 -25.58 -3.24
CA LEU A 594 22.66 -25.68 -4.17
C LEU A 594 22.36 -26.38 -5.51
N PRO A 595 21.61 -27.52 -5.56
CA PRO A 595 21.34 -28.20 -6.82
C PRO A 595 20.66 -27.33 -7.87
N ALA A 596 19.71 -26.48 -7.47
CA ALA A 596 19.00 -25.60 -8.40
C ALA A 596 19.92 -24.51 -8.97
N VAL A 597 20.82 -23.97 -8.14
CA VAL A 597 21.78 -22.94 -8.59
C VAL A 597 22.83 -23.54 -9.54
N VAL A 598 23.33 -24.74 -9.22
CA VAL A 598 24.27 -25.47 -10.08
C VAL A 598 23.61 -25.81 -11.42
N GLU A 599 22.34 -26.24 -11.40
CA GLU A 599 21.60 -26.52 -12.62
C GLU A 599 21.35 -25.26 -13.46
N ALA A 600 20.93 -24.15 -12.84
CA ALA A 600 20.78 -22.87 -13.56
C ALA A 600 22.11 -22.41 -14.19
N LEU A 601 23.21 -22.52 -13.45
CA LEU A 601 24.54 -22.22 -13.96
C LEU A 601 24.93 -23.15 -15.12
N ARG A 602 24.65 -24.45 -15.01
CA ARG A 602 24.90 -25.44 -16.07
C ARG A 602 24.11 -25.13 -17.34
N LEU A 603 22.83 -24.81 -17.23
CA LEU A 603 21.97 -24.44 -18.36
C LEU A 603 22.55 -23.25 -19.13
N VAL A 604 23.04 -22.23 -18.43
CA VAL A 604 23.65 -21.05 -19.04
C VAL A 604 24.97 -21.41 -19.71
N LEU A 605 25.89 -22.07 -18.99
CA LEU A 605 27.23 -22.37 -19.50
C LEU A 605 27.22 -23.35 -20.69
N GLU A 606 26.30 -24.30 -20.71
CA GLU A 606 26.19 -25.27 -21.81
C GLU A 606 25.35 -24.74 -22.98
N GLY A 607 24.36 -23.88 -22.71
CA GLY A 607 23.39 -23.43 -23.72
C GLY A 607 23.68 -22.06 -24.35
N CYS A 608 24.43 -21.18 -23.68
CA CYS A 608 24.59 -19.78 -24.10
C CYS A 608 26.02 -19.48 -24.58
N HIS A 609 26.32 -19.77 -25.84
CA HIS A 609 27.70 -19.76 -26.37
C HIS A 609 28.38 -18.37 -26.46
N LYS A 610 27.61 -17.28 -26.44
CA LYS A 610 28.16 -15.91 -26.46
C LYS A 610 28.49 -15.36 -25.07
N VAL A 611 28.07 -16.07 -24.01
CA VAL A 611 28.29 -15.63 -22.63
C VAL A 611 29.74 -15.83 -22.26
N ASP A 612 30.43 -14.76 -21.90
CA ASP A 612 31.83 -14.78 -21.45
C ASP A 612 31.94 -14.66 -19.91
N LEU A 613 30.86 -14.26 -19.22
CA LEU A 613 30.83 -14.07 -17.78
C LEU A 613 29.45 -14.37 -17.18
N VAL A 614 29.45 -15.19 -16.14
CA VAL A 614 28.30 -15.42 -15.26
C VAL A 614 28.57 -14.90 -13.85
N ILE A 615 27.65 -14.12 -13.28
CA ILE A 615 27.73 -13.66 -11.88
C ILE A 615 26.63 -14.37 -11.08
N VAL A 616 27.02 -15.18 -10.10
CA VAL A 616 26.10 -16.02 -9.33
C VAL A 616 26.05 -15.55 -7.88
N LYS A 617 24.85 -15.26 -7.37
CA LYS A 617 24.66 -15.10 -5.93
C LYS A 617 24.10 -16.38 -5.31
N SER A 618 24.90 -17.01 -4.44
CA SER A 618 24.51 -18.18 -3.68
C SER A 618 25.40 -18.37 -2.46
N VAL A 619 24.78 -18.41 -1.27
CA VAL A 619 25.47 -18.64 0.00
C VAL A 619 26.09 -20.04 0.03
N GLU A 620 25.35 -21.06 -0.41
CA GLU A 620 25.81 -22.46 -0.41
C GLU A 620 26.94 -22.67 -1.42
N MET A 621 26.79 -22.19 -2.66
CA MET A 621 27.84 -22.35 -3.67
C MET A 621 29.10 -21.61 -3.27
N HIS A 622 28.97 -20.37 -2.76
CA HIS A 622 30.12 -19.61 -2.26
C HIS A 622 30.83 -20.35 -1.11
N ARG A 623 30.06 -20.92 -0.17
CA ARG A 623 30.63 -21.70 0.95
C ARG A 623 31.40 -22.92 0.45
N GLU A 624 30.83 -23.70 -0.47
CA GLU A 624 31.50 -24.90 -0.99
C GLU A 624 32.76 -24.55 -1.80
N ARG A 625 32.73 -23.44 -2.54
CA ARG A 625 33.88 -22.94 -3.30
C ARG A 625 35.01 -22.42 -2.41
N CYS A 626 34.70 -21.81 -1.26
CA CYS A 626 35.69 -21.32 -0.30
C CYS A 626 36.29 -22.39 0.63
N LYS A 627 35.79 -23.64 0.62
CA LYS A 627 36.36 -24.75 1.41
C LYS A 627 37.62 -25.36 0.78
N LYS A 628 37.81 -25.15 -0.52
CA LYS A 628 39.06 -25.46 -1.22
C LYS A 628 40.06 -24.35 -0.98
#